data_AF-A0A964NN40-F1
#
_entry.id   AF-A0A964NN40-F1
#
_cell.length_a   1.000
_cell.length_b   1.000
_cell.length_c   1.000
_cell.angle_alpha   90.00
_cell.angle_beta   90.00
_cell.angle_gamma   90.00
#
_symmetry.space_group_name_H-M   'P 1'
#
loop_
_entity.id
_entity.type
_entity.pdbx_description
1 polymer ?
#
loop_
_entity_poly.entity_id
_entity_poly.type
_entity_poly.pdbx_seq_one_letter_code
_entity_poly.pdbx_strand_id
1 'polypeptide(L)'
;MLRFVSFIVAASLGTAASAQPVPATLACGGSEPFWSLALGPGKARLDAPEPALLKGGSDFSGKATPIANQRPGTIVWRGRATGGASELVAVITRQACPAPRGEDDPFRVFLSLPDGTALAGCCR
;
A
#
# COMPACT_ATOMS: atom_id res chain seq x y z
N MET A 1 48.90 24.04 34.79
CA MET A 1 47.95 22.96 35.13
C MET A 1 46.95 22.84 33.98
N LEU A 2 47.14 21.88 33.08
CA LEU A 2 46.33 21.72 31.87
C LEU A 2 45.26 20.65 32.13
N ARG A 3 43.99 21.05 32.19
CA ARG A 3 42.85 20.13 32.39
C ARG A 3 42.38 19.60 31.04
N PHE A 4 42.67 18.33 30.74
CA PHE A 4 42.07 17.62 29.62
C PHE A 4 40.62 17.27 29.95
N VAL A 5 39.67 17.87 29.23
CA VAL A 5 38.26 17.49 29.28
C VAL A 5 38.07 16.34 28.29
N SER A 6 37.85 15.13 28.82
CA SER A 6 37.62 13.92 28.04
C SER A 6 36.17 13.91 27.56
N PHE A 7 35.96 14.04 26.24
CA PHE A 7 34.64 13.86 25.63
C PHE A 7 34.42 12.38 25.33
N ILE A 8 33.56 11.72 26.11
CA ILE A 8 33.10 10.37 25.81
C ILE A 8 32.05 10.47 24.70
N VAL A 9 32.44 10.14 23.47
CA VAL A 9 31.51 9.96 22.35
C VAL A 9 30.85 8.59 22.49
N ALA A 10 29.63 8.56 23.04
CA ALA A 10 28.82 7.35 23.07
C ALA A 10 28.30 7.06 21.65
N ALA A 11 28.92 6.10 20.97
CA ALA A 11 28.46 5.60 19.68
C ALA A 11 27.17 4.77 19.89
N SER A 12 26.01 5.41 19.73
CA SER A 12 24.73 4.71 19.65
C SER A 12 24.66 3.91 18.35
N LEU A 13 24.86 2.59 18.44
CA LEU A 13 24.55 1.63 17.40
C LEU A 13 23.02 1.61 17.21
N GLY A 14 22.51 2.49 16.37
CA GLY A 14 21.12 2.43 15.93
C GLY A 14 20.94 1.19 15.06
N THR A 15 20.24 0.18 15.58
CA THR A 15 19.74 -0.93 14.79
C THR A 15 18.80 -0.35 13.74
N ALA A 16 19.25 -0.29 12.49
CA ALA A 16 18.38 0.01 11.37
C ALA A 16 17.29 -1.07 11.34
N ALA A 17 16.08 -0.73 11.77
CA ALA A 17 14.94 -1.62 11.65
C ALA A 17 14.67 -1.83 10.16
N SER A 18 15.12 -2.97 9.63
CA SER A 18 14.82 -3.40 8.27
C SER A 18 13.31 -3.48 8.13
N ALA A 19 12.71 -2.52 7.42
CA ALA A 19 11.29 -2.54 7.18
C ALA A 19 10.94 -3.82 6.42
N GLN A 20 10.05 -4.62 7.01
CA GLN A 20 9.60 -5.85 6.35
C GLN A 20 8.96 -5.50 5.00
N PRO A 21 9.29 -6.22 3.93
CA PRO A 21 8.75 -5.96 2.61
C PRO A 21 7.22 -6.09 2.61
N VAL A 22 6.57 -5.36 1.70
CA VAL A 22 5.14 -5.54 1.45
C VAL A 22 4.95 -6.91 0.78
N PRO A 23 4.00 -7.75 1.24
CA PRO A 23 3.70 -9.02 0.59
C PRO A 23 3.37 -8.86 -0.89
N ALA A 24 3.78 -9.85 -1.71
CA ALA A 24 3.47 -9.87 -3.14
C ALA A 24 1.98 -10.14 -3.43
N THR A 25 1.26 -10.65 -2.43
CA THR A 25 -0.18 -10.93 -2.47
C THR A 25 -0.83 -10.19 -1.30
N LEU A 26 -1.89 -9.43 -1.58
CA LEU A 26 -2.64 -8.68 -0.58
C LEU A 26 -4.13 -8.76 -0.89
N ALA A 27 -4.95 -8.88 0.15
CA ALA A 27 -6.38 -8.68 0.06
C ALA A 27 -6.72 -7.33 0.69
N CYS A 28 -7.27 -6.42 -0.10
CA CYS A 28 -7.67 -5.09 0.34
C CYS A 28 -9.18 -4.89 0.22
N GLY A 29 -9.74 -4.01 1.04
CA GLY A 29 -11.14 -3.61 0.90
C GLY A 29 -11.50 -2.33 1.65
N GLY A 30 -12.64 -1.76 1.27
CA GLY A 30 -13.25 -0.60 1.92
C GLY A 30 -14.74 -0.81 2.14
N SER A 31 -15.29 -0.11 3.14
CA SER A 31 -16.69 -0.28 3.56
C SER A 31 -17.64 0.75 2.96
N GLU A 32 -17.17 1.96 2.66
CA GLU A 32 -18.01 3.01 2.07
C GLU A 32 -17.23 3.80 0.99
N PRO A 33 -17.57 3.63 -0.31
CA PRO A 33 -18.42 2.57 -0.85
C PRO A 33 -17.81 1.17 -0.61
N PHE A 34 -18.61 0.11 -0.73
CA PHE A 34 -18.11 -1.27 -0.59
C PHE A 34 -17.30 -1.70 -1.81
N TRP A 35 -16.08 -2.18 -1.60
CA TRP A 35 -15.22 -2.74 -2.65
C TRP A 35 -14.15 -3.67 -2.08
N SER A 36 -13.58 -4.50 -2.94
CA SER A 36 -12.42 -5.34 -2.64
C SER A 36 -11.42 -5.33 -3.79
N LEU A 37 -10.13 -5.35 -3.46
CA LEU A 37 -9.04 -5.49 -4.41
C LEU A 37 -8.15 -6.66 -3.99
N ALA A 38 -8.12 -7.71 -4.81
CA ALA A 38 -7.18 -8.82 -4.65
C ALA A 38 -5.93 -8.54 -5.50
N LEU A 39 -4.79 -8.34 -4.85
CA LEU A 39 -3.48 -8.15 -5.49
C LEU A 39 -2.70 -9.45 -5.46
N GLY A 40 -2.07 -9.80 -6.57
CA GLY A 40 -1.10 -10.88 -6.67
C GLY A 40 0.07 -10.53 -7.59
N PRO A 41 0.99 -11.48 -7.81
CA PRO A 41 2.13 -11.26 -8.70
C PRO A 41 1.66 -10.86 -10.11
N GLY A 42 1.93 -9.60 -10.48
CA GLY A 42 1.64 -9.10 -11.82
C GLY A 42 0.17 -8.79 -12.14
N LYS A 43 -0.77 -9.04 -11.21
CA LYS A 43 -2.21 -8.95 -11.49
C LYS A 43 -3.02 -8.42 -10.31
N ALA A 44 -4.18 -7.83 -10.61
CA ALA A 44 -5.15 -7.42 -9.61
C ALA A 44 -6.59 -7.68 -10.10
N ARG A 45 -7.50 -7.97 -9.16
CA ARG A 45 -8.94 -8.06 -9.39
C ARG A 45 -9.66 -7.06 -8.49
N LEU A 46 -10.40 -6.13 -9.10
CA LEU A 46 -11.31 -5.20 -8.42
C LEU A 46 -12.74 -5.74 -8.52
N ASP A 47 -13.41 -5.86 -7.38
CA ASP A 47 -14.82 -6.21 -7.29
C ASP A 47 -15.55 -5.19 -6.41
N ALA A 48 -16.76 -4.82 -6.81
CA ALA A 48 -17.63 -3.90 -6.08
C ALA A 48 -19.10 -4.20 -6.38
N PRO A 49 -20.02 -4.04 -5.42
CA PRO A 49 -21.46 -4.13 -5.69
C PRO A 49 -21.94 -2.98 -6.58
N GLU A 50 -21.29 -1.82 -6.52
CA GLU A 50 -21.64 -0.65 -7.31
C GLU A 50 -20.97 -0.71 -8.70
N PRO A 51 -21.75 -0.84 -9.79
CA PRO A 51 -21.17 -0.98 -11.14
C PRO A 51 -20.37 0.24 -11.60
N ALA A 52 -20.64 1.42 -11.04
CA ALA A 52 -19.91 2.64 -11.37
C ALA A 52 -18.42 2.52 -11.04
N LEU A 53 -18.06 1.85 -9.95
CA LEU A 53 -16.66 1.63 -9.55
C LEU A 53 -15.91 0.67 -10.50
N LEU A 54 -16.63 -0.06 -11.34
CA LEU A 54 -16.07 -1.03 -12.29
C LEU A 54 -16.02 -0.49 -13.74
N LYS A 55 -16.40 0.78 -13.98
CA LYS A 55 -16.48 1.37 -15.34
C LYS A 55 -15.17 1.36 -16.14
N GLY A 56 -14.03 1.07 -15.51
CA GLY A 56 -12.75 0.93 -16.19
C GLY A 56 -12.17 -0.50 -16.19
N GLY A 57 -12.95 -1.50 -15.77
CA GLY A 57 -12.56 -2.92 -15.75
C GLY A 57 -12.43 -3.49 -14.35
N SER A 58 -12.42 -4.83 -14.27
CA SER A 58 -12.24 -5.59 -13.03
C SER A 58 -10.90 -6.32 -12.97
N ASP A 59 -10.35 -6.75 -14.10
CA ASP A 59 -9.07 -7.46 -14.16
C ASP A 59 -7.96 -6.57 -14.69
N PHE A 60 -6.86 -6.47 -13.94
CA PHE A 60 -5.74 -5.61 -14.26
C PHE A 60 -4.44 -6.39 -14.29
N SER A 61 -3.56 -6.07 -15.24
CA SER A 61 -2.18 -6.55 -15.29
C SER A 61 -1.23 -5.40 -14.97
N GLY A 62 -0.29 -5.61 -14.06
CA GLY A 62 0.47 -4.51 -13.48
C GLY A 62 1.72 -4.94 -12.73
N LYS A 63 2.29 -4.01 -11.97
CA LYS A 63 3.46 -4.27 -11.13
C LYS A 63 3.49 -3.38 -9.89
N ALA A 64 4.08 -3.91 -8.82
CA ALA A 64 4.42 -3.15 -7.63
C ALA A 64 5.80 -2.52 -7.76
N THR A 65 5.94 -1.27 -7.33
CA THR A 65 7.19 -0.53 -7.27
C THR A 65 7.30 0.18 -5.92
N PRO A 66 8.44 0.09 -5.22
CA PRO A 66 8.69 0.91 -4.02
C PRO A 66 8.69 2.39 -4.36
N ILE A 67 8.24 3.22 -3.42
CA ILE A 67 8.34 4.68 -3.56
C ILE A 67 9.54 5.18 -2.76
N ALA A 68 10.46 5.87 -3.45
CA ALA A 68 11.58 6.55 -2.78
C ALA A 68 11.07 7.70 -1.90
N ASN A 69 11.79 7.99 -0.81
CA ASN A 69 11.48 9.09 0.11
C ASN A 69 10.07 9.03 0.74
N GLN A 70 9.48 7.85 0.84
CA GLN A 70 8.25 7.59 1.59
C GLN A 70 8.54 6.70 2.80
N ARG A 71 7.52 6.46 3.64
CA ARG A 71 7.64 5.52 4.76
C ARG A 71 8.18 4.18 4.26
N PRO A 72 9.18 3.58 4.92
CA PRO A 72 9.66 2.25 4.56
C PRO A 72 8.51 1.24 4.49
N GLY A 73 8.48 0.43 3.43
CA GLY A 73 7.35 -0.47 3.16
C GLY A 73 6.15 0.22 2.50
N THR A 74 6.35 1.35 1.83
CA THR A 74 5.35 1.95 0.93
C THR A 74 5.62 1.53 -0.52
N ILE A 75 4.59 1.01 -1.20
CA ILE A 75 4.64 0.65 -2.61
C ILE A 75 3.51 1.33 -3.38
N VAL A 76 3.73 1.54 -4.69
CA VAL A 76 2.65 1.74 -5.65
C VAL A 76 2.51 0.48 -6.47
N TRP A 77 1.31 -0.07 -6.52
CA TRP A 77 0.91 -0.98 -7.58
C TRP A 77 0.18 -0.20 -8.66
N ARG A 78 0.61 -0.35 -9.92
CA ARG A 78 -0.08 0.22 -11.08
C ARG A 78 -0.35 -0.88 -12.08
N GLY A 79 -1.58 -0.94 -12.59
CA GLY A 79 -1.95 -1.89 -13.62
C GLY A 79 -2.97 -1.34 -14.59
N ARG A 80 -3.01 -1.97 -15.76
CA ARG A 80 -3.92 -1.64 -16.86
C ARG A 80 -4.97 -2.73 -17.00
N ALA A 81 -6.21 -2.32 -17.26
CA ALA A 81 -7.32 -3.23 -17.46
C ALA A 81 -7.07 -4.15 -18.65
N THR A 82 -7.42 -5.43 -18.50
CA THR A 82 -7.33 -6.41 -19.59
C THR A 82 -8.29 -6.00 -20.70
N GLY A 83 -7.78 -5.85 -21.93
CA GLY A 83 -8.59 -5.45 -23.09
C GLY A 83 -8.90 -3.96 -23.20
N GLY A 84 -8.26 -3.08 -22.39
CA GLY A 84 -8.48 -1.63 -22.43
C GLY A 84 -7.23 -0.80 -22.09
N ALA A 85 -7.40 0.53 -22.06
CA ALA A 85 -6.35 1.48 -21.70
C ALA A 85 -6.46 2.02 -20.26
N SER A 86 -7.57 1.74 -19.59
CA SER A 86 -7.87 2.18 -18.22
C SER A 86 -6.82 1.70 -17.22
N GLU A 87 -6.39 2.56 -16.30
CA GLU A 87 -5.40 2.25 -15.28
C GLU A 87 -5.98 2.31 -13.87
N LEU A 88 -5.58 1.36 -13.03
CA LEU A 88 -5.80 1.39 -11.59
C LEU A 88 -4.45 1.60 -10.90
N VAL A 89 -4.44 2.49 -9.91
CA VAL A 89 -3.27 2.75 -9.06
C VAL A 89 -3.64 2.47 -7.61
N ALA A 90 -2.86 1.65 -6.93
CA ALA A 90 -2.98 1.38 -5.49
C ALA A 90 -1.71 1.82 -4.77
N VAL A 91 -1.82 2.81 -3.88
CA VAL A 91 -0.73 3.23 -2.99
C VAL A 91 -0.90 2.51 -1.67
N ILE A 92 0.01 1.59 -1.36
CA ILE A 92 -0.07 0.71 -0.19
C ILE A 92 1.03 1.10 0.78
N THR A 93 0.64 1.39 2.02
CA THR A 93 1.54 1.87 3.08
C THR A 93 1.45 0.97 4.28
N ARG A 94 2.59 0.56 4.84
CA ARG A 94 2.64 -0.10 6.16
C ARG A 94 2.20 0.89 7.24
N GLN A 95 0.94 0.76 7.65
CA GLN A 95 0.29 1.59 8.66
C GLN A 95 -0.92 0.82 9.18
N ALA A 96 -1.04 0.73 10.51
CA ALA A 96 -2.19 0.13 11.17
C ALA A 96 -3.49 0.73 10.61
N CYS A 97 -4.37 -0.16 10.18
CA CYS A 97 -5.67 0.15 9.63
C CYS A 97 -6.74 -0.49 10.52
N PRO A 98 -7.56 0.32 11.22
CA PRO A 98 -8.54 -0.21 12.14
C PRO A 98 -9.50 -1.19 11.46
N ALA A 99 -9.51 -2.43 11.91
CA ALA A 99 -10.50 -3.41 11.51
C ALA A 99 -11.77 -3.19 12.36
N PRO A 100 -12.99 -3.23 11.78
CA PRO A 100 -14.23 -3.10 12.56
C PRO A 100 -14.37 -4.15 13.67
N ARG A 101 -13.72 -5.31 13.51
CA ARG A 101 -13.59 -6.38 14.52
C ARG A 101 -12.25 -7.07 14.36
N GLY A 102 -11.51 -7.23 15.44
CA GLY A 102 -10.24 -7.97 15.46
C GLY A 102 -9.02 -7.07 15.53
N GLU A 103 -7.87 -7.62 15.13
CA GLU A 103 -6.60 -6.91 15.06
C GLU A 103 -6.58 -5.97 13.85
N ASP A 104 -5.85 -4.86 13.98
CA ASP A 104 -5.67 -3.89 12.89
C ASP A 104 -4.96 -4.57 11.71
N ASP A 105 -5.49 -4.31 10.51
CA ASP A 105 -4.83 -4.73 9.29
C ASP A 105 -3.49 -3.95 9.17
N PRO A 106 -2.38 -4.60 8.78
CA PRO A 106 -1.04 -4.00 8.86
C PRO A 106 -0.77 -2.95 7.79
N PHE A 107 -1.64 -2.82 6.79
CA PHE A 107 -1.50 -1.90 5.67
C PHE A 107 -2.76 -1.09 5.42
N ARG A 108 -2.53 0.14 4.96
CA ARG A 108 -3.55 1.00 4.34
C ARG A 108 -3.35 1.07 2.84
N VAL A 109 -4.44 1.24 2.11
CA VAL A 109 -4.41 1.48 0.67
C VAL A 109 -5.23 2.71 0.29
N PHE A 110 -4.70 3.47 -0.67
CA PHE A 110 -5.46 4.44 -1.46
C PHE A 110 -5.50 3.96 -2.91
N LEU A 111 -6.72 3.86 -3.47
CA LEU A 111 -6.94 3.55 -4.87
C LEU A 111 -7.27 4.81 -5.65
N SER A 112 -6.70 4.94 -6.84
CA SER A 112 -7.20 5.84 -7.88
C SER A 112 -7.75 4.96 -9.00
N LEU A 113 -9.05 5.06 -9.23
CA LEU A 113 -9.74 4.39 -10.32
C LEU A 113 -9.54 5.16 -11.65
N PRO A 114 -9.84 4.51 -12.80
CA PRO A 114 -9.64 5.10 -14.13
C PRO A 114 -10.37 6.43 -14.39
N ASP A 115 -11.50 6.65 -13.72
CA ASP A 115 -12.29 7.89 -13.82
C ASP A 115 -11.86 8.98 -12.82
N GLY A 116 -10.80 8.73 -12.05
CA GLY A 116 -10.31 9.62 -11.01
C GLY A 116 -10.97 9.42 -9.65
N THR A 117 -11.94 8.50 -9.52
CA THR A 117 -12.54 8.16 -8.22
C THR A 117 -11.46 7.64 -7.28
N ALA A 118 -11.41 8.23 -6.08
CA ALA A 118 -10.48 7.84 -5.03
C ALA A 118 -11.19 6.96 -3.99
N LEU A 119 -10.59 5.81 -3.66
CA LEU A 119 -11.07 4.91 -2.61
C LEU A 119 -9.98 4.71 -1.56
N ALA A 120 -10.38 4.42 -0.33
CA ALA A 120 -9.45 4.11 0.76
C ALA A 120 -9.90 2.86 1.50
N GLY A 121 -8.94 2.09 2.01
CA GLY A 121 -9.21 0.82 2.64
C GLY A 121 -8.03 0.26 3.44
N CYS A 122 -8.25 -0.94 3.96
CA CYS A 122 -7.25 -1.72 4.69
C CYS A 122 -6.78 -2.90 3.83
N CYS A 123 -5.56 -3.39 4.05
CA CYS A 123 -5.07 -4.62 3.42
C CYS A 123 -4.39 -5.56 4.42
N ARG A 124 -4.52 -6.87 4.14
CA ARG A 124 -3.84 -7.96 4.83
C ARG A 124 -3.16 -8.92 3.86
#